data_AF-A0A1X1BCB6-F1
#
_entry.id   AF-A0A1X1BCB6-F1
#
_cell.length_a   1.000
_cell.length_b   1.000
_cell.length_c   1.000
_cell.angle_alpha   90.00
_cell.angle_beta   90.00
_cell.angle_gamma   90.00
#
_symmetry.space_group_name_H-M   'P 1'
#
loop_
_entity.id
_entity.type
_entity.pdbx_description
1 polymer ?
#
loop_
_entity_poly.entity_id
_entity_poly.type
_entity_poly.pdbx_seq_one_letter_code
_entity_poly.pdbx_strand_id
1 'polypeptide(L)'
;MPDTTTIDTWRRRSLAATFVAAFVTQNAIAVPYVKENGPKSVLDFFVGDIHKTVPGRFAMVDLLYVVVGFHLWAIVEAKKLGIIRWWVASFVMTFGVGIATAIPFFLLARDLAVERRG
;
A
#
# COMPACT_ATOMS: atom_id res chain seq x y z
N MET A 1 17.36 -27.53 -1.26
CA MET A 1 17.21 -26.07 -1.26
C MET A 1 16.22 -25.72 -2.36
N PRO A 2 15.15 -24.97 -2.08
CA PRO A 2 14.29 -24.45 -3.15
C PRO A 2 15.11 -23.58 -4.11
N ASP A 3 14.85 -23.72 -5.40
CA ASP A 3 15.48 -22.92 -6.46
C ASP A 3 15.14 -21.44 -6.26
N THR A 4 16.15 -20.58 -6.13
CA THR A 4 16.01 -19.15 -5.83
C THR A 4 15.17 -18.44 -6.89
N THR A 5 15.24 -18.88 -8.15
CA THR A 5 14.42 -18.37 -9.26
C THR A 5 12.92 -18.64 -9.06
N THR A 6 12.57 -19.79 -8.47
CA THR A 6 11.17 -20.15 -8.19
C THR A 6 10.60 -19.31 -7.06
N ILE A 7 11.39 -19.08 -6.00
CA ILE A 7 11.00 -18.21 -4.88
C ILE A 7 10.77 -16.77 -5.35
N ASP A 8 11.66 -16.24 -6.18
CA ASP A 8 11.54 -14.89 -6.72
C ASP A 8 10.30 -14.73 -7.61
N THR A 9 10.01 -15.74 -8.42
CA THR A 9 8.79 -15.78 -9.26
C THR A 9 7.52 -15.82 -8.41
N TRP A 10 7.49 -16.68 -7.38
CA TRP A 10 6.34 -16.78 -6.47
C TRP A 10 6.10 -15.47 -5.72
N ARG A 11 7.17 -14.85 -5.19
CA ARG A 11 7.10 -13.55 -4.50
C ARG A 11 6.52 -12.46 -5.40
N ARG A 12 7.00 -12.35 -6.64
CA ARG A 12 6.46 -11.35 -7.58
C ARG A 12 5.00 -11.59 -7.92
N ARG A 13 4.61 -12.84 -8.16
CA ARG A 13 3.22 -13.20 -8.45
C ARG A 13 2.30 -12.91 -7.27
N SER A 14 2.71 -13.22 -6.05
CA SER A 14 1.90 -12.95 -4.86
C SER A 14 1.76 -11.44 -4.62
N LEU A 15 2.83 -10.66 -4.78
CA LEU A 15 2.76 -9.20 -4.69
C LEU A 15 1.84 -8.60 -5.77
N ALA A 16 1.94 -9.07 -7.01
CA ALA A 16 1.07 -8.63 -8.11
C ALA A 16 -0.40 -8.99 -7.85
N ALA A 17 -0.67 -10.22 -7.42
CA ALA A 17 -2.02 -10.67 -7.09
C ALA A 17 -2.62 -9.83 -5.95
N THR A 18 -1.86 -9.61 -4.87
CA THR A 18 -2.31 -8.79 -3.74
C THR A 18 -2.52 -7.33 -4.15
N PHE A 19 -1.61 -6.76 -4.96
CA PHE A 19 -1.75 -5.40 -5.49
C PHE A 19 -3.06 -5.24 -6.28
N VAL A 20 -3.32 -6.15 -7.23
CA VAL A 20 -4.54 -6.09 -8.06
C VAL A 20 -5.79 -6.31 -7.21
N ALA A 21 -5.78 -7.32 -6.34
CA ALA A 21 -6.92 -7.62 -5.48
C ALA A 21 -7.26 -6.45 -4.55
N ALA A 22 -6.25 -5.87 -3.87
CA ALA A 22 -6.43 -4.72 -3.01
C ALA A 22 -6.91 -3.49 -3.80
N PHE A 23 -6.31 -3.21 -4.96
CA PHE A 23 -6.71 -2.07 -5.79
C PHE A 23 -8.19 -2.16 -6.20
N VAL A 24 -8.62 -3.33 -6.66
CA VAL A 24 -10.00 -3.56 -7.11
C VAL A 24 -10.97 -3.45 -5.93
N THR A 25 -10.70 -4.17 -4.84
CA THR A 25 -11.60 -4.21 -3.68
C THR A 25 -11.72 -2.85 -2.99
N GLN A 26 -10.63 -2.13 -2.83
CA GLN A 26 -10.64 -0.81 -2.18
C GLN A 26 -11.39 0.23 -3.03
N ASN A 27 -11.14 0.27 -4.34
CA ASN A 27 -11.85 1.19 -5.23
C ASN A 27 -13.33 0.83 -5.39
N ALA A 28 -13.69 -0.46 -5.37
CA ALA A 28 -15.08 -0.91 -5.43
C ALA A 28 -15.91 -0.43 -4.23
N ILE A 29 -15.27 -0.14 -3.10
CA ILE A 29 -15.92 0.42 -1.91
C ILE A 29 -15.86 1.95 -1.92
N ALA A 30 -14.67 2.52 -2.17
CA ALA A 30 -14.44 3.96 -2.05
C ALA A 30 -15.12 4.78 -3.15
N VAL A 31 -15.08 4.32 -4.41
CA VAL A 31 -15.61 5.09 -5.54
C VAL A 31 -17.13 5.29 -5.45
N PRO A 32 -17.95 4.27 -5.20
CA PRO A 32 -19.39 4.47 -5.02
C PRO A 32 -19.70 5.42 -3.86
N TYR A 33 -19.02 5.24 -2.71
CA TYR A 33 -19.24 6.07 -1.53
C TYR A 33 -18.93 7.55 -1.78
N VAL A 34 -17.80 7.85 -2.44
CA VAL A 34 -17.42 9.23 -2.79
C VAL A 34 -18.36 9.81 -3.85
N LYS A 35 -18.85 8.99 -4.78
CA LYS A 35 -19.83 9.42 -5.78
C LYS A 35 -21.17 9.82 -5.14
N GLU A 36 -21.58 9.11 -4.09
CA GLU A 36 -22.83 9.36 -3.37
C GLU A 36 -22.73 10.51 -2.35
N ASN A 37 -21.60 10.62 -1.64
CA ASN A 37 -21.42 11.56 -0.53
C ASN A 37 -20.57 12.79 -0.88
N GLY A 38 -20.00 12.82 -2.09
CA GLY A 38 -19.17 13.89 -2.63
C GLY A 38 -17.68 13.80 -2.27
N PRO A 39 -16.80 14.58 -2.93
CA PRO A 39 -15.33 14.44 -2.80
C PRO A 39 -14.77 14.63 -1.39
N LYS A 40 -15.48 15.37 -0.51
CA LYS A 40 -15.05 15.61 0.87
C LYS A 40 -15.20 14.36 1.75
N SER A 41 -16.03 13.39 1.35
CA SER A 41 -16.27 12.16 2.12
C SER A 41 -15.07 11.20 2.13
N VAL A 42 -14.03 11.47 1.33
CA VAL A 42 -12.74 10.76 1.43
C VAL A 42 -12.18 10.82 2.86
N LEU A 43 -12.41 11.92 3.58
CA LEU A 43 -11.96 12.08 4.96
C LEU A 43 -12.67 11.12 5.93
N ASP A 44 -13.87 10.63 5.59
CA ASP A 44 -14.64 9.73 6.46
C ASP A 44 -13.93 8.39 6.63
N PHE A 45 -13.15 7.95 5.64
CA PHE A 45 -12.31 6.75 5.72
C PHE A 45 -11.12 6.88 6.68
N PHE A 46 -10.76 8.10 7.10
CA PHE A 46 -9.60 8.37 7.94
C PHE A 46 -9.95 8.97 9.31
N VAL A 47 -11.01 9.78 9.38
CA VAL A 47 -11.34 10.62 10.55
C VAL A 47 -12.78 10.43 11.02
N GLY A 48 -13.59 9.64 10.30
CA GLY A 48 -15.01 9.45 10.60
C GLY A 48 -15.29 8.55 11.81
N ASP A 49 -16.47 7.93 11.79
CA ASP A 49 -17.05 7.16 12.89
C ASP A 49 -16.23 5.95 13.36
N ILE A 50 -15.19 5.56 12.61
CA ILE A 50 -14.28 4.48 12.97
C ILE A 50 -13.57 4.71 14.31
N HIS A 51 -13.42 5.95 14.76
CA HIS A 51 -12.84 6.29 16.06
C HIS A 51 -13.84 6.27 17.23
N LYS A 52 -15.14 6.12 16.95
CA LYS A 52 -16.18 6.14 18.00
C LYS A 52 -16.22 4.86 18.84
N THR A 53 -15.62 3.78 18.37
CA THR A 53 -15.57 2.50 19.08
C THR A 53 -14.15 2.16 19.52
N VAL A 54 -13.99 1.47 20.65
CA VAL A 54 -12.67 1.01 21.13
C VAL A 54 -11.97 0.11 20.11
N PRO A 55 -12.65 -0.89 19.48
CA PRO A 55 -12.03 -1.71 18.44
C PRO A 55 -11.61 -0.93 17.20
N GLY A 56 -12.42 0.02 16.74
CA GLY A 56 -12.10 0.84 15.58
C GLY A 56 -10.89 1.76 15.84
N ARG A 57 -10.80 2.36 17.03
CA ARG A 57 -9.62 3.13 17.43
C ARG A 57 -8.36 2.29 17.48
N PHE A 58 -8.43 1.06 18.03
CA PHE A 58 -7.30 0.14 18.03
C PHE A 58 -6.82 -0.16 16.60
N ALA A 59 -7.75 -0.52 15.69
CA ALA A 59 -7.43 -0.80 14.30
C ALA A 59 -6.78 0.39 13.59
N MET A 60 -7.26 1.62 13.84
CA MET A 60 -6.68 2.83 13.26
C MET A 60 -5.26 3.12 13.77
N VAL A 61 -5.00 2.90 15.06
CA VAL A 61 -3.67 3.08 15.65
C VAL A 61 -2.70 2.02 15.13
N ASP A 62 -3.12 0.76 15.07
CA ASP A 62 -2.33 -0.33 14.49
C ASP A 62 -1.98 -0.03 13.02
N LEU A 63 -2.98 0.35 12.23
CA LEU A 63 -2.81 0.74 10.83
C LEU A 63 -1.85 1.93 10.69
N LEU A 64 -1.95 2.94 11.56
CA LEU A 64 -1.04 4.09 11.54
C LEU A 64 0.41 3.65 11.75
N TYR A 65 0.69 2.79 12.71
CA TYR A 65 2.05 2.28 12.94
C TYR A 65 2.56 1.44 11.76
N VAL A 66 1.70 0.63 11.13
CA VAL A 66 2.05 -0.09 9.89
C VAL A 66 2.40 0.88 8.76
N VAL A 67 1.59 1.93 8.54
CA VAL A 67 1.83 2.96 7.52
C VAL A 67 3.16 3.67 7.76
N VAL A 68 3.38 4.15 8.98
CA VAL A 68 4.58 4.91 9.33
C VAL A 68 5.82 4.03 9.22
N GLY A 69 5.79 2.84 9.83
CA GLY A 69 6.91 1.90 9.80
C GLY A 69 7.29 1.52 8.37
N PHE A 70 6.30 1.20 7.54
CA PHE A 70 6.52 0.90 6.13
C PHE A 70 7.15 2.06 5.38
N HIS A 71 6.62 3.29 5.49
CA HIS A 71 7.14 4.43 4.72
C HIS A 71 8.53 4.89 5.17
N LEU A 72 8.83 4.80 6.47
CA LEU A 72 10.17 5.09 7.01
C LEU A 72 11.22 4.11 6.49
N TRP A 73 10.87 2.83 6.39
CA TRP A 73 11.75 1.84 5.77
C TRP A 73 11.84 2.06 4.25
N ALA A 74 10.70 2.23 3.58
CA ALA A 74 10.59 2.33 2.14
C ALA A 74 11.33 3.56 1.57
N ILE A 75 11.34 4.70 2.28
CA ILE A 75 12.06 5.89 1.82
C ILE A 75 13.57 5.67 1.82
N VAL A 76 14.10 5.01 2.86
CA VAL A 76 15.53 4.67 2.96
C VAL A 76 15.91 3.70 1.84
N GLU A 77 15.10 2.67 1.63
CA GLU A 77 15.31 1.69 0.57
C GLU A 77 15.23 2.33 -0.82
N ALA A 78 14.25 3.21 -1.03
CA ALA A 78 14.08 3.91 -2.29
C ALA A 78 15.26 4.83 -2.63
N LYS A 79 15.86 5.48 -1.62
CA LYS A 79 17.09 6.28 -1.81
C LYS A 79 18.25 5.39 -2.23
N LYS A 80 18.47 4.26 -1.55
CA LYS A 80 19.53 3.30 -1.89
C LYS A 80 19.40 2.78 -3.32
N LEU A 81 18.19 2.47 -3.75
CA LEU A 81 17.89 1.90 -5.07
C LEU A 81 17.63 2.96 -6.17
N GLY A 82 17.65 4.26 -5.84
CA GLY A 82 17.39 5.32 -6.82
C GLY A 82 15.95 5.33 -7.37
N ILE A 83 14.99 4.83 -6.58
CA ILE A 83 13.58 4.67 -6.96
C ILE A 83 12.63 5.60 -6.20
N ILE A 84 13.09 6.79 -5.80
CA ILE A 84 12.29 7.73 -5.00
C ILE A 84 10.94 8.09 -5.65
N ARG A 85 10.88 8.19 -6.98
CA ARG A 85 9.60 8.38 -7.70
C ARG A 85 8.57 7.30 -7.40
N TRP A 86 9.01 6.06 -7.21
CA TRP A 86 8.15 4.92 -6.92
C TRP A 86 7.71 4.90 -5.45
N TRP A 87 8.56 5.40 -4.54
CA TRP A 87 8.15 5.67 -3.16
C TRP A 87 7.09 6.78 -3.09
N VAL A 88 7.26 7.88 -3.83
CA VAL A 88 6.25 8.95 -3.89
C VAL A 88 4.91 8.42 -4.43
N ALA A 89 4.94 7.62 -5.50
CA ALA A 89 3.72 6.98 -6.03
C ALA A 89 3.05 6.07 -4.99
N SER A 90 3.82 5.28 -4.24
CA SER A 90 3.30 4.47 -3.12
C SER A 90 2.69 5.33 -2.01
N PHE A 91 3.32 6.44 -1.66
CA PHE A 91 2.82 7.36 -0.65
C PHE A 91 1.47 7.96 -1.07
N VAL A 92 1.36 8.45 -2.31
CA VAL A 92 0.09 8.96 -2.87
C VAL A 92 -0.98 7.85 -2.88
N MET A 93 -0.62 6.64 -3.28
CA MET A 93 -1.54 5.50 -3.30
C MET A 93 -2.05 5.11 -1.92
N THR A 94 -1.25 5.29 -0.87
CA THR A 94 -1.63 5.00 0.52
C THR A 94 -2.84 5.83 0.96
N PHE A 95 -2.89 7.09 0.55
CA PHE A 95 -3.99 8.00 0.90
C PHE A 95 -5.08 8.07 -0.17
N GLY A 96 -4.74 7.78 -1.43
CA GLY A 96 -5.69 7.84 -2.54
C GLY A 96 -6.50 6.55 -2.76
N VAL A 97 -5.92 5.38 -2.45
CA VAL A 97 -6.55 4.07 -2.64
C VAL A 97 -6.56 3.29 -1.33
N GLY A 98 -5.41 3.24 -0.67
CA GLY A 98 -5.23 2.62 0.63
C GLY A 98 -3.93 1.81 0.72
N ILE A 99 -3.48 1.58 1.95
CA ILE A 99 -2.17 0.99 2.21
C ILE A 99 -2.03 -0.45 1.68
N ALA A 100 -3.11 -1.22 1.67
CA ALA A 100 -3.11 -2.60 1.17
C ALA A 100 -2.72 -2.68 -0.31
N THR A 101 -2.97 -1.62 -1.09
CA THR A 101 -2.49 -1.51 -2.47
C THR A 101 -1.06 -0.95 -2.53
N ALA A 102 -0.76 0.07 -1.72
CA ALA A 102 0.52 0.78 -1.76
C ALA A 102 1.73 -0.11 -1.42
N ILE A 103 1.63 -0.94 -0.39
CA ILE A 103 2.71 -1.84 0.04
C ILE A 103 3.17 -2.78 -1.09
N PRO A 104 2.29 -3.63 -1.66
CA PRO A 104 2.72 -4.56 -2.71
C PRO A 104 3.18 -3.85 -3.98
N PHE A 105 2.61 -2.68 -4.31
CA PHE A 105 3.10 -1.86 -5.41
C PHE A 105 4.56 -1.44 -5.23
N PHE A 106 4.93 -0.89 -4.07
CA PHE A 106 6.30 -0.48 -3.81
C PHE A 106 7.26 -1.67 -3.79
N LEU A 107 6.84 -2.80 -3.20
CA LEU A 107 7.65 -4.01 -3.15
C LEU A 107 7.91 -4.57 -4.57
N LEU A 108 6.94 -4.50 -5.48
CA LEU A 108 7.16 -4.84 -6.90
C LEU A 108 8.17 -3.88 -7.56
N ALA A 109 8.02 -2.57 -7.34
CA ALA A 109 8.95 -1.58 -7.88
C ALA A 109 10.38 -1.79 -7.35
N ARG A 110 10.50 -2.17 -6.07
CA ARG A 110 11.76 -2.55 -5.42
C ARG A 110 12.37 -3.79 -6.07
N ASP A 111 11.59 -4.86 -6.25
CA ASP A 111 12.07 -6.12 -6.84
C ASP A 111 12.60 -5.90 -8.26
N LEU A 112 11.91 -5.09 -9.07
CA LEU A 112 12.35 -4.71 -10.42
C LEU A 112 13.64 -3.87 -10.40
N ALA A 113 13.81 -3.02 -9.41
CA ALA A 113 15.00 -2.18 -9.28
C ALA A 113 16.22 -2.96 -8.83
N VAL A 114 16.04 -3.95 -7.95
CA VAL A 114 17.10 -4.86 -7.51
C VAL A 114 17.57 -5.72 -8.67
N GLU A 115 16.65 -6.31 -9.44
CA GLU A 115 16.98 -7.14 -10.62
C GLU A 115 17.77 -6.35 -11.68
N ARG A 116 17.47 -5.07 -11.89
CA ARG A 116 18.22 -4.23 -12.85
C ARG A 116 19.63 -3.85 -12.40
N ARG A 117 19.97 -4.06 -11.13
CA ARG A 117 21.27 -3.71 -10.54
C ARG A 117 22.17 -4.92 -10.27
N GLY A 118 21.62 -6.13 -10.35
CA GLY A 118 22.38 -7.40 -10.32
C GLY A 118 22.75 -7.83 -11.72
#